data_AF-A0A8T6C0C7-F1
#
_entry.id   AF-A0A8T6C0C7-F1
#
_cell.length_a   1.000
_cell.length_b   1.000
_cell.length_c   1.000
_cell.angle_alpha   90.00
_cell.angle_beta   90.00
_cell.angle_gamma   90.00
#
_symmetry.space_group_name_H-M   'P 1'
#
loop_
_entity.id
_entity.type
_entity.pdbx_description
1 polymer ?
#
loop_
_entity_poly.entity_id
_entity_poly.type
_entity_poly.pdbx_seq_one_letter_code
_entity_poly.pdbx_strand_id
1 'polypeptide(L)'
;MYGTLARALSARKVEFDPNTYKADVLGTIEGEDNQTIRITKIHVIFQIPGIAEEQRAAAERAVKFHAPGCPAHESVKDAIDITWEADYGDN
;
A
#
# COMPACT_ATOMS: atom_id res chain seq x y z
N MET A 1 -5.85 -1.02 2.25
CA MET A 1 -4.41 -1.17 2.56
C MET A 1 -3.83 0.03 3.29
N TYR A 2 -4.10 1.26 2.85
CA TYR A 2 -3.67 2.52 3.49
C TYR A 2 -3.80 2.57 5.03
N GLY A 3 -4.99 2.34 5.58
CA GLY A 3 -5.19 2.37 7.03
C GLY A 3 -4.48 1.23 7.78
N THR A 4 -4.37 0.05 7.15
CA THR A 4 -3.66 -1.09 7.74
C THR A 4 -2.15 -0.82 7.80
N LEU A 5 -1.58 -0.21 6.77
CA LEU A 5 -0.18 0.20 6.78
C LEU A 5 0.07 1.29 7.82
N ALA A 6 -0.78 2.31 7.92
CA ALA A 6 -0.68 3.34 8.95
C ALA A 6 -0.63 2.73 10.37
N ARG A 7 -1.53 1.78 10.65
CA ARG A 7 -1.53 1.04 11.91
C ARG A 7 -0.24 0.23 12.11
N ALA A 8 0.26 -0.41 11.05
CA ALA A 8 1.49 -1.21 11.11
C ALA A 8 2.74 -0.36 11.39
N LEU A 9 2.79 0.87 10.87
CA LEU A 9 3.82 1.87 11.15
C LEU A 9 3.75 2.32 12.62
N SER A 10 2.56 2.73 13.09
CA SER A 10 2.37 3.15 14.48
C SER A 10 2.69 2.04 15.49
N ALA A 11 2.32 0.78 15.21
CA ALA A 11 2.65 -0.35 16.08
C ALA A 11 4.17 -0.60 16.21
N ARG A 12 4.95 -0.14 15.23
CA ARG A 12 6.42 -0.20 15.22
C ARG A 12 7.08 1.08 15.73
N LYS A 13 6.29 2.06 16.18
CA LYS A 13 6.76 3.39 16.61
C LYS A 13 7.53 4.13 15.52
N VAL A 14 7.17 3.90 14.26
CA VAL A 14 7.69 4.68 13.13
C VAL A 14 6.93 6.00 13.11
N GLU A 15 7.66 7.10 13.15
CA GLU A 15 7.10 8.46 13.10
C GLU A 15 6.87 8.85 11.64
N PHE A 16 5.67 9.32 11.32
CA PHE A 16 5.32 9.83 10.00
C PHE A 16 4.27 10.93 10.14
N ASP A 17 4.25 11.90 9.21
CA ASP A 17 3.26 12.96 9.22
C ASP A 17 1.96 12.51 8.51
N PRO A 18 0.81 12.46 9.21
CA PRO A 18 -0.46 12.07 8.63
C PRO A 18 -0.96 12.99 7.50
N ASN A 19 -0.46 14.23 7.41
CA ASN A 19 -0.87 15.18 6.36
C ASN A 19 -0.14 14.93 5.03
N THR A 20 1.05 14.33 5.10
CA THR A 20 1.88 14.01 3.92
C THR A 20 1.87 12.52 3.58
N TYR A 21 1.42 11.67 4.50
CA TYR A 21 1.15 10.26 4.22
C TYR A 21 0.00 10.10 3.23
N LYS A 22 0.29 9.52 2.06
CA LYS A 22 -0.67 9.35 0.96
C LYS A 22 -0.50 7.99 0.29
N ALA A 23 -1.46 7.63 -0.56
CA ALA A 23 -1.33 6.49 -1.44
C ALA A 23 -1.88 6.84 -2.82
N ASP A 24 -1.03 6.73 -3.84
CA ASP A 24 -1.45 6.76 -5.23
C ASP A 24 -1.79 5.34 -5.66
N VAL A 25 -2.91 5.17 -6.37
CA VAL A 25 -3.45 3.86 -6.72
C VAL A 25 -3.72 3.79 -8.21
N LEU A 26 -3.03 2.89 -8.90
CA LEU A 26 -3.25 2.56 -10.30
C LEU A 26 -4.08 1.28 -10.40
N GLY A 27 -5.22 1.34 -11.09
CA GLY A 27 -6.05 0.17 -11.39
C GLY A 27 -6.02 -0.17 -12.87
N THR A 28 -5.92 -1.45 -13.20
CA THR A 28 -6.09 -1.95 -14.57
C THR A 28 -7.45 -2.64 -14.67
N ILE A 29 -8.25 -2.23 -15.66
CA ILE A 29 -9.54 -2.83 -15.98
C ILE A 29 -9.41 -3.48 -17.36
N GLU A 30 -9.70 -4.78 -17.43
CA GLU A 30 -9.58 -5.58 -18.64
C GLU A 30 -10.89 -6.34 -18.91
N GLY A 31 -11.13 -6.68 -20.17
CA GLY A 31 -12.28 -7.50 -20.59
C GLY A 31 -12.34 -7.65 -22.11
N GLU A 32 -13.08 -8.64 -22.58
CA GLU A 32 -13.36 -8.86 -24.01
C GLU A 32 -14.60 -8.09 -24.47
N ASP A 33 -14.72 -7.85 -25.78
CA ASP A 33 -15.88 -7.20 -26.38
C ASP A 33 -17.18 -7.93 -26.00
N ASN A 34 -18.21 -7.15 -25.62
CA ASN A 34 -19.51 -7.64 -25.16
C ASN A 34 -19.49 -8.49 -23.88
N GLN A 35 -18.40 -8.46 -23.09
CA GLN A 35 -18.36 -9.05 -21.75
C GLN A 35 -18.25 -7.98 -20.66
N THR A 36 -18.58 -8.36 -19.42
CA THR A 36 -18.38 -7.48 -18.27
C THR A 36 -16.88 -7.35 -17.97
N ILE A 37 -16.36 -6.13 -18.09
CA ILE A 37 -14.98 -5.79 -17.72
C ILE A 37 -14.76 -5.95 -16.21
N ARG A 38 -13.53 -6.25 -15.80
CA ARG A 38 -13.14 -6.48 -14.40
C ARG A 38 -11.85 -5.75 -14.08
N ILE A 39 -11.70 -5.36 -12.82
CA ILE A 39 -10.40 -4.94 -12.30
C ILE A 39 -9.54 -6.19 -12.20
N THR A 40 -8.38 -6.21 -12.85
CA THR A 40 -7.47 -7.36 -12.85
C THR A 40 -6.20 -7.09 -12.06
N LYS A 41 -5.76 -5.82 -12.01
CA LYS A 41 -4.56 -5.41 -11.30
C LYS A 41 -4.79 -4.12 -10.53
N ILE A 42 -4.14 -4.03 -9.37
CA ILE A 42 -4.02 -2.80 -8.60
C ILE A 42 -2.55 -2.65 -8.18
N HIS A 43 -1.97 -1.48 -8.41
CA HIS A 43 -0.66 -1.11 -7.90
C HIS A 43 -0.79 0.10 -6.98
N VAL A 44 -0.26 -0.01 -5.76
CA VAL A 44 -0.32 1.03 -4.74
C VAL A 44 1.07 1.60 -4.46
N ILE A 45 1.24 2.91 -4.60
CA ILE A 45 2.47 3.62 -4.22
C ILE A 45 2.16 4.40 -2.94
N PHE A 46 2.70 3.94 -1.82
CA PHE A 46 2.58 4.65 -0.55
C PHE A 46 3.60 5.78 -0.48
N GLN A 47 3.16 7.01 -0.30
CA GLN A 47 4.03 8.14 -0.04
C GLN A 47 4.17 8.31 1.46
N ILE A 48 5.39 8.11 1.97
CA ILE A 48 5.72 8.14 3.40
C ILE A 48 6.98 9.01 3.60
N PRO A 49 6.93 10.32 3.27
CA PRO A 49 8.10 11.17 3.32
C PRO A 49 8.58 11.42 4.75
N GLY A 50 9.88 11.75 4.89
CA GLY A 50 10.46 12.22 6.15
C GLY A 50 10.69 11.12 7.19
N ILE A 51 10.76 9.86 6.77
CA ILE A 51 11.14 8.74 7.65
C ILE A 51 12.62 8.84 7.98
N ALA A 52 12.94 8.95 9.28
CA ALA A 52 14.31 8.96 9.76
C ALA A 52 15.06 7.68 9.35
N GLU A 53 16.36 7.79 9.06
CA GLU A 53 17.18 6.70 8.54
C GLU A 53 17.18 5.48 9.47
N GLU A 54 17.25 5.71 10.78
CA GLU A 54 17.20 4.67 11.81
C GLU A 54 15.84 3.94 11.88
N GLN A 55 14.77 4.56 11.38
CA GLN A 55 13.43 3.98 11.33
C GLN A 55 13.12 3.29 9.99
N ARG A 56 13.96 3.50 8.95
CA ARG A 56 13.72 3.01 7.58
C ARG A 56 13.48 1.49 7.53
N ALA A 57 14.32 0.70 8.20
CA ALA A 57 14.16 -0.76 8.22
C ALA A 57 12.88 -1.23 8.95
N ALA A 58 12.36 -0.44 9.89
CA ALA A 58 11.08 -0.73 10.53
C ALA A 58 9.90 -0.38 9.60
N ALA A 59 9.99 0.75 8.89
CA ALA A 59 9.01 1.17 7.90
C ALA A 59 8.91 0.17 6.74
N GLU A 60 10.03 -0.25 6.18
CA GLU A 60 10.07 -1.26 5.09
C GLU A 60 9.47 -2.59 5.52
N ARG A 61 9.67 -3.01 6.78
CA ARG A 61 9.00 -4.19 7.33
C ARG A 61 7.49 -3.99 7.49
N ALA A 62 7.03 -2.78 7.83
CA ALA A 62 5.59 -2.48 7.86
C ALA A 62 5.01 -2.58 6.44
N VAL A 63 5.65 -1.96 5.45
CA VAL A 63 5.24 -2.00 4.04
C VAL A 63 5.21 -3.44 3.52
N LYS A 64 6.23 -4.26 3.83
CA LYS A 64 6.28 -5.64 3.36
C LYS A 64 5.16 -6.53 3.92
N PHE A 65 4.75 -6.33 5.17
CA PHE A 65 3.89 -7.29 5.90
C PHE A 65 2.53 -6.75 6.33
N HIS A 66 2.10 -5.58 5.86
CA HIS A 66 0.80 -5.02 6.24
C HIS A 66 -0.39 -5.75 5.59
N ALA A 67 -0.23 -6.32 4.39
CA ALA A 67 -1.32 -6.81 3.57
C ALA A 67 -2.18 -7.93 4.22
N PRO A 68 -1.61 -8.96 4.89
CA PRO A 68 -2.41 -10.01 5.53
C PRO A 68 -3.36 -9.51 6.63
N GLY A 69 -3.10 -8.33 7.21
CA GLY A 69 -3.99 -7.69 8.19
C GLY A 69 -5.04 -6.77 7.57
N CYS A 70 -5.12 -6.69 6.24
CA CYS A 70 -6.00 -5.76 5.55
C CYS A 70 -7.27 -6.47 5.05
N PRO A 71 -8.46 -6.17 5.60
CA PRO A 71 -9.70 -6.85 5.19
C PRO A 71 -10.00 -6.61 3.71
N ALA A 72 -9.72 -5.41 3.18
CA ALA A 72 -9.94 -5.11 1.77
C ALA A 72 -9.03 -5.93 0.83
N HIS A 73 -7.78 -6.21 1.22
CA HIS A 73 -6.88 -7.06 0.43
C HIS A 73 -7.35 -8.51 0.49
N GLU A 74 -7.61 -9.02 1.69
CA GLU A 74 -8.06 -10.41 1.91
C GLU A 74 -9.36 -10.73 1.15
N SER A 75 -10.28 -9.76 1.02
CA SER A 75 -11.53 -9.93 0.28
C SER A 75 -11.38 -10.15 -1.23
N VAL A 76 -10.27 -9.73 -1.84
CA VAL A 76 -10.14 -9.69 -3.32
C VAL A 76 -8.83 -10.27 -3.87
N LYS A 77 -7.87 -10.65 -3.01
CA LYS A 77 -6.53 -11.10 -3.42
C LYS A 77 -6.50 -12.29 -4.37
N ASP A 78 -7.52 -13.14 -4.35
CA ASP A 78 -7.62 -14.30 -5.25
C ASP A 78 -8.23 -13.94 -6.61
N ALA A 79 -8.72 -12.71 -6.78
CA ALA A 79 -9.37 -12.21 -7.99
C ALA A 79 -8.63 -11.03 -8.65
N ILE A 80 -7.84 -10.28 -7.88
CA ILE A 80 -7.12 -9.09 -8.32
C ILE A 80 -5.65 -9.24 -7.92
N ASP A 81 -4.74 -9.07 -8.88
CA ASP A 81 -3.31 -8.99 -8.59
C ASP A 81 -3.00 -7.63 -7.95
N ILE A 82 -2.66 -7.63 -6.66
CA ILE A 82 -2.40 -6.42 -5.89
C ILE A 82 -0.93 -6.36 -5.53
N THR A 83 -0.25 -5.33 -6.02
CA THR A 83 1.14 -5.02 -5.68
C THR A 83 1.26 -3.66 -4.99
N TRP A 84 2.36 -3.44 -4.30
CA TRP A 84 2.62 -2.18 -3.62
C TRP A 84 4.10 -1.88 -3.46
N GLU A 85 4.41 -0.60 -3.38
CA GLU A 85 5.72 -0.07 -3.03
C GLU A 85 5.58 1.16 -2.13
N ALA A 86 6.70 1.65 -1.62
CA ALA A 86 6.73 2.86 -0.81
C ALA A 86 7.80 3.82 -1.35
N ASP A 87 7.38 5.05 -1.56
CA ASP A 87 8.23 6.20 -1.78
C ASP A 87 8.38 6.95 -0.46
N TYR A 88 9.62 7.19 -0.05
CA TYR A 88 9.95 7.84 1.21
C TYR A 88 10.45 9.28 1.00
N GLY A 89 10.40 9.78 -0.23
CA GLY A 89 10.99 11.05 -0.64
C GLY A 89 12.52 11.00 -0.67
N ASP A 90 13.09 12.08 -1.21
CA ASP A 90 14.53 12.36 -1.09
C ASP A 90 14.81 12.95 0.31
N ASN A 91 15.89 12.50 0.94
CA ASN A 91 16.41 13.05 2.21
C ASN A 91 17.17 14.36 1.99
#